data_AF-A0A916HPJ4-F1
#
_entry.id   AF-A0A916HPJ4-F1
#
_cell.length_a   1.000
_cell.length_b   1.000
_cell.length_c   1.000
_cell.angle_alpha   90.00
_cell.angle_beta   90.00
_cell.angle_gamma   90.00
#
_symmetry.space_group_name_H-M   'P 1'
#
loop_
_entity.id
_entity.type
_entity.pdbx_description
1 polymer ?
#
loop_
_entity_poly.entity_id
_entity_poly.type
_entity_poly.pdbx_seq_one_letter_code
_entity_poly.pdbx_strand_id
1 'polypeptide(L)'
;MLNEHEVFRALGVTPAGLLITGIQTILWGSEIRFVCLYDPDHPRTFRMIFKDTLSILWEVFDRVDERDTTADVIGILFDNENRKCIITTDVFEISVSYGQLIFEKDW
;
A
#
# COMPACT_ATOMS: atom_id res chain seq x y z
N MET A 1 14.84 -7.47 5.74
CA MET A 1 13.89 -6.34 5.65
C MET A 1 13.29 -6.45 4.26
N LEU A 2 11.97 -6.57 4.13
CA LEU A 2 11.32 -7.01 2.89
C LEU A 2 11.50 -5.96 1.77
N ASN A 3 12.06 -6.33 0.63
CA ASN A 3 12.02 -5.53 -0.60
C ASN A 3 10.69 -5.74 -1.36
N GLU A 4 10.46 -4.97 -2.43
CA GLU A 4 9.27 -5.07 -3.29
C GLU A 4 8.93 -6.52 -3.67
N HIS A 5 9.92 -7.23 -4.23
CA HIS A 5 9.78 -8.62 -4.64
C HIS A 5 9.51 -9.55 -3.46
N GLU A 6 10.00 -9.24 -2.27
CA GLU A 6 9.78 -10.02 -1.07
C GLU A 6 8.37 -9.83 -0.52
N VAL A 7 7.71 -8.68 -0.72
CA VAL A 7 6.28 -8.51 -0.38
C VAL A 7 5.41 -9.34 -1.32
N PHE A 8 5.57 -9.17 -2.63
CA PHE A 8 4.81 -9.96 -3.62
C PHE A 8 5.07 -11.48 -3.45
N ARG A 9 6.32 -11.88 -3.21
CA ARG A 9 6.69 -13.28 -2.93
C ARG A 9 6.12 -13.79 -1.61
N ALA A 10 6.15 -13.00 -0.52
CA ALA A 10 5.58 -13.39 0.77
C ALA A 10 4.06 -13.54 0.71
N LEU A 11 3.42 -12.83 -0.21
CA LEU A 11 1.99 -12.93 -0.49
C LEU A 11 1.66 -13.99 -1.57
N GLY A 12 2.66 -14.51 -2.28
CA GLY A 12 2.48 -15.51 -3.33
C GLY A 12 1.81 -14.95 -4.59
N VAL A 13 1.92 -13.65 -4.85
CA VAL A 13 1.27 -12.98 -5.99
C VAL A 13 2.29 -12.33 -6.92
N THR A 14 1.89 -12.14 -8.17
CA THR A 14 2.64 -11.31 -9.13
C THR A 14 2.41 -9.83 -8.84
N PRO A 15 3.31 -8.93 -9.28
CA PRO A 15 2.98 -7.51 -9.43
C PRO A 15 1.66 -7.34 -10.21
N ALA A 16 0.85 -6.33 -9.87
CA ALA A 16 -0.54 -6.15 -10.32
C ALA A 16 -1.54 -7.27 -9.91
N GLY A 17 -1.13 -8.27 -9.13
CA GLY A 17 -2.05 -9.21 -8.45
C GLY A 17 -2.52 -8.71 -7.08
N LEU A 18 -2.22 -7.45 -6.76
CA LEU A 18 -2.48 -6.79 -5.49
C LEU A 18 -3.26 -5.51 -5.76
N LEU A 19 -4.43 -5.40 -5.15
CA LEU A 19 -5.31 -4.24 -5.27
C LEU A 19 -5.32 -3.46 -3.95
N ILE A 20 -5.29 -2.13 -4.02
CA ILE A 20 -5.68 -1.27 -2.91
C ILE A 20 -7.16 -0.94 -3.08
N THR A 21 -7.97 -1.27 -2.08
CA THR A 21 -9.43 -1.04 -2.11
C THR A 21 -9.87 0.04 -1.12
N GLY A 22 -8.93 0.62 -0.38
CA GLY A 22 -9.24 1.67 0.58
C GLY A 22 -8.00 2.16 1.31
N ILE A 23 -8.01 3.44 1.64
CA ILE A 23 -6.96 4.10 2.41
C ILE A 23 -7.63 4.87 3.54
N GLN A 24 -7.13 4.71 4.76
CA GLN A 24 -7.65 5.36 5.96
C GLN A 24 -6.53 6.14 6.63
N THR A 25 -6.75 7.44 6.84
CA THR A 25 -5.91 8.28 7.70
C THR A 25 -6.54 8.36 9.09
N ILE A 26 -5.76 8.04 10.11
CA ILE A 26 -6.22 7.93 11.50
C ILE A 26 -5.34 8.82 12.36
N LEU A 27 -5.87 9.31 13.48
CA LEU A 27 -5.14 10.15 14.46
C LEU A 27 -4.43 11.33 13.78
N TRP A 28 -5.17 12.10 12.96
CA TRP A 28 -4.63 13.24 12.23
C TRP A 28 -3.46 12.91 11.30
N GLY A 29 -3.45 11.68 10.76
CA GLY A 29 -2.44 11.22 9.82
C GLY A 29 -1.21 10.60 10.49
N SER A 30 -1.15 10.49 11.82
CA SER A 30 -0.07 9.76 12.51
C SER A 30 -0.10 8.26 12.24
N GLU A 31 -1.22 7.75 11.72
CA GLU A 31 -1.37 6.40 11.21
C GLU A 31 -2.08 6.42 9.85
N ILE A 32 -1.55 5.68 8.89
CA ILE A 32 -2.20 5.44 7.59
C ILE A 32 -2.34 3.93 7.36
N ARG A 33 -3.54 3.50 6.98
CA ARG A 33 -3.86 2.10 6.69
C ARG A 33 -4.24 1.94 5.24
N PHE A 34 -3.63 0.98 4.58
CA PHE A 34 -4.03 0.50 3.26
C PHE A 34 -4.78 -0.80 3.43
N VAL A 35 -5.97 -0.87 2.85
CA VAL A 35 -6.72 -2.11 2.69
C VAL A 35 -6.35 -2.72 1.36
N CYS A 36 -5.81 -3.92 1.42
CA CYS A 36 -5.29 -4.61 0.25
C CYS A 36 -6.03 -5.93 0.01
N LEU A 37 -6.30 -6.22 -1.26
CA LEU A 37 -6.89 -7.47 -1.73
C LEU A 37 -5.89 -8.18 -2.65
N TYR A 38 -5.71 -9.49 -2.46
CA TYR A 38 -4.85 -10.34 -3.29
C TYR A 38 -5.49 -11.74 -3.40
N ASP A 39 -4.96 -12.61 -4.27
CA ASP A 39 -5.53 -13.94 -4.59
C ASP A 39 -6.81 -13.86 -5.47
N PRO A 40 -6.70 -14.06 -6.81
CA PRO A 40 -7.82 -13.91 -7.73
C PRO A 40 -8.87 -15.04 -7.63
N ASP A 41 -8.47 -16.22 -7.12
CA ASP A 41 -9.36 -17.37 -7.01
C ASP A 41 -10.09 -17.40 -5.66
N HIS A 42 -9.44 -16.92 -4.60
CA HIS A 42 -9.99 -16.83 -3.25
C HIS A 42 -9.62 -15.49 -2.62
N PRO A 43 -10.43 -14.43 -2.80
CA PRO A 43 -10.04 -13.08 -2.42
C PRO A 43 -9.62 -13.01 -0.94
N ARG A 44 -8.35 -12.68 -0.70
CA ARG A 44 -7.76 -12.51 0.64
C ARG A 44 -7.44 -11.06 0.89
N THR A 45 -7.76 -10.60 2.09
CA THR A 45 -7.48 -9.24 2.51
C THR A 45 -6.37 -9.19 3.53
N PHE A 46 -5.53 -8.16 3.43
CA PHE A 46 -4.63 -7.77 4.50
C PHE A 46 -4.60 -6.24 4.60
N ARG A 47 -4.04 -5.74 5.71
CA ARG A 47 -3.74 -4.32 5.86
C ARG A 47 -2.24 -4.08 5.91
N MET A 48 -1.81 -3.00 5.27
CA MET A 48 -0.53 -2.35 5.58
C MET A 48 -0.80 -1.16 6.48
N ILE A 49 -0.24 -1.18 7.69
CA ILE A 49 -0.45 -0.15 8.70
C ILE A 49 0.88 0.54 8.95
N PHE A 50 0.96 1.80 8.58
CA PHE A 50 2.07 2.69 8.86
C PHE A 50 1.73 3.50 10.11
N LYS A 51 2.56 3.40 11.16
CA LYS A 51 2.41 4.14 12.42
C LYS A 51 3.58 5.09 12.61
N ASP A 52 3.35 6.09 13.46
CA ASP A 52 4.27 7.18 13.73
C ASP A 52 4.66 7.87 12.42
N THR A 53 3.64 8.15 11.60
CA THR A 53 3.81 8.75 10.28
C THR A 53 4.26 10.20 10.43
N LEU A 54 5.35 10.55 9.76
CA LEU A 54 5.94 11.88 9.79
C LEU A 54 5.55 12.73 8.58
N SER A 55 5.42 12.09 7.42
CA SER A 55 5.00 12.75 6.20
C SER A 55 4.29 11.79 5.27
N ILE A 56 3.32 12.33 4.54
CA ILE A 56 2.59 11.66 3.47
C ILE A 56 2.64 12.61 2.28
N LEU A 57 3.18 12.14 1.16
CA LEU A 57 3.13 12.82 -0.12
C LEU A 57 2.28 11.97 -1.06
N TRP A 58 1.33 12.61 -1.74
CA TRP A 58 0.38 11.93 -2.61
C TRP A 58 0.33 12.64 -3.96
N GLU A 59 0.55 11.88 -5.03
CA GLU A 59 0.43 12.33 -6.41
C GLU A 59 -0.64 11.48 -7.09
N VAL A 60 -1.73 12.11 -7.53
CA VAL A 60 -2.81 11.43 -8.25
C VAL A 60 -2.61 11.68 -9.74
N PHE A 61 -2.73 10.64 -10.57
CA PHE A 61 -2.56 10.77 -12.00
C PHE A 61 -3.84 11.33 -12.67
N ASP A 62 -3.70 12.12 -13.75
CA ASP A 62 -4.78 12.92 -14.36
C ASP A 62 -5.96 12.11 -14.97
N ARG A 63 -5.91 10.77 -14.96
CA ARG A 63 -6.89 9.90 -15.63
C ARG A 63 -7.40 8.81 -14.69
N VAL A 64 -8.22 9.20 -13.73
CA VAL A 64 -8.93 8.26 -12.86
C VAL A 64 -10.39 8.20 -13.30
N ASP A 65 -10.91 7.02 -13.62
CA ASP A 65 -12.36 6.84 -13.75
C ASP A 65 -12.96 6.91 -12.34
N GLU A 66 -13.90 7.83 -12.11
CA GLU A 66 -14.57 7.98 -10.80
C GLU A 66 -15.32 6.72 -10.36
N ARG A 67 -15.52 5.75 -11.26
CA ARG A 67 -16.13 4.45 -10.98
C ARG A 67 -15.14 3.41 -10.49
N ASP A 68 -13.84 3.62 -10.69
CA ASP A 68 -12.82 2.69 -10.21
C ASP A 68 -12.66 2.84 -8.69
N THR A 69 -13.12 1.83 -7.96
CA THR A 69 -13.04 1.76 -6.50
C THR A 69 -11.78 1.07 -5.99
N THR A 70 -10.89 0.67 -6.91
CA THR A 70 -9.66 -0.08 -6.63
C THR A 70 -8.50 0.48 -7.43
N ALA A 71 -7.28 0.34 -6.91
CA ALA A 71 -6.06 0.69 -7.62
C ALA A 71 -5.13 -0.54 -7.69
N ASP A 72 -4.63 -0.84 -8.89
CA ASP A 72 -3.67 -1.90 -9.13
C ASP A 72 -2.29 -1.49 -8.61
N VAL A 73 -1.71 -2.27 -7.71
CA VAL A 73 -0.36 -2.00 -7.21
C VAL A 73 0.65 -2.45 -8.26
N ILE A 74 1.30 -1.47 -8.88
CA ILE A 74 2.38 -1.66 -9.85
C ILE A 74 3.68 -2.01 -9.11
N GLY A 75 3.97 -1.31 -8.01
CA GLY A 75 5.19 -1.54 -7.23
C GLY A 75 5.16 -0.94 -5.83
N ILE A 76 6.04 -1.47 -4.96
CA ILE A 76 6.23 -1.00 -3.58
C ILE A 76 7.73 -0.91 -3.27
N LEU A 77 8.25 0.29 -3.12
CA LEU A 77 9.64 0.54 -2.75
C LEU A 77 9.79 0.85 -1.26
N PHE A 78 10.59 0.06 -0.55
CA PHE A 78 10.98 0.33 0.84
C PHE A 78 12.39 0.93 0.90
N ASP A 79 12.48 2.19 1.30
CA ASP A 79 13.71 2.88 1.64
C ASP A 79 13.92 2.81 3.16
N ASN A 80 14.74 1.85 3.57
CA ASN A 80 14.97 1.55 4.98
C ASN A 80 15.85 2.58 5.68
N GLU A 81 16.71 3.27 4.93
CA GLU A 81 17.60 4.30 5.47
C GLU A 81 16.79 5.53 5.87
N ASN A 82 15.88 5.96 4.99
CA ASN A 82 15.03 7.12 5.23
C ASN A 82 13.68 6.77 5.86
N ARG A 83 13.45 5.48 6.21
CA ARG A 83 12.20 5.00 6.81
C ARG A 83 10.96 5.41 6.01
N LYS A 84 11.06 5.20 4.69
CA LYS A 84 10.09 5.66 3.71
C LYS A 84 9.60 4.50 2.85
N CYS A 85 8.32 4.48 2.53
CA CYS A 85 7.69 3.53 1.62
C CYS A 85 7.04 4.31 0.50
N ILE A 86 7.29 3.91 -0.75
CA ILE A 86 6.63 4.45 -1.93
C ILE A 86 5.79 3.34 -2.52
N ILE A 87 4.49 3.60 -2.69
CA ILE A 87 3.55 2.68 -3.34
C ILE A 87 3.09 3.35 -4.62
N THR A 88 3.38 2.70 -5.74
CA THR A 88 2.97 3.16 -7.08
C THR A 88 1.83 2.28 -7.56
N THR A 89 0.74 2.91 -7.95
CA THR A 89 -0.43 2.25 -8.55
C THR A 89 -0.68 2.77 -9.96
N ASP A 90 -1.70 2.27 -10.63
CA ASP A 90 -2.20 2.82 -11.89
C ASP A 90 -2.98 4.16 -11.71
N VAL A 91 -3.42 4.47 -10.49
CA VAL A 91 -4.23 5.66 -10.16
C VAL A 91 -3.44 6.76 -9.46
N PHE A 92 -2.49 6.40 -8.59
CA PHE A 92 -1.70 7.33 -7.79
C PHE A 92 -0.34 6.75 -7.39
N GLU A 93 0.56 7.64 -6.96
CA GLU A 93 1.73 7.30 -6.16
C GLU A 93 1.63 7.93 -4.77
N ILE A 94 1.94 7.16 -3.73
CA ILE A 94 1.98 7.63 -2.36
C ILE A 94 3.30 7.29 -1.70
N SER A 95 3.87 8.28 -1.03
CA SER A 95 5.11 8.20 -0.29
C SER A 95 4.82 8.45 1.19
N VAL A 96 5.09 7.47 2.04
CA VAL A 96 4.86 7.53 3.50
C VAL A 96 6.20 7.43 4.23
N SER A 97 6.50 8.38 5.11
CA SER A 97 7.63 8.27 6.06
C SER A 97 7.09 7.85 7.43
N TYR A 98 7.66 6.79 8.03
CA TYR A 98 7.03 6.10 9.16
C TYR A 98 7.99 5.52 10.20
N GLY A 99 7.59 5.54 11.47
CA GLY A 99 8.32 4.89 12.56
C GLY A 99 8.09 3.38 12.63
N GLN A 100 6.93 2.87 12.22
CA GLN A 100 6.63 1.43 12.20
C GLN A 100 5.75 1.02 11.02
N LEU A 101 5.96 -0.20 10.50
CA LEU A 101 5.13 -0.83 9.48
C LEU A 101 4.68 -2.19 9.99
N ILE A 102 3.37 -2.44 9.93
CA ILE A 102 2.72 -3.67 10.39
C ILE A 102 1.90 -4.24 9.24
N PHE A 103 1.96 -5.56 9.06
CA PHE A 103 1.10 -6.30 8.14
C PHE A 103 0.10 -7.13 8.95
N GLU A 104 -1.19 -6.89 8.76
CA GLU A 104 -2.27 -7.66 9.39
C GLU A 104 -3.03 -8.47 8.34
N LYS A 105 -3.06 -9.80 8.48
CA LYS A 105 -3.87 -10.70 7.64
C LYS A 105 -5.17 -11.05 8.37
N ASP A 106 -6.23 -11.36 7.63
CA ASP A 106 -7.51 -11.89 8.15
C ASP A 106 -8.16 -11.00 9.24
N TRP A 107 -8.39 -9.72 8.91
CA TRP A 107 -8.86 -8.66 9.82
C TRP A 107 -10.35 -8.37 9.77
#